data_AF-A0A0D0CNB1-F1
#
_entry.id   AF-A0A0D0CNB1-F1
#
_cell.length_a   1.000
_cell.length_b   1.000
_cell.length_c   1.000
_cell.angle_alpha   90.00
_cell.angle_beta   90.00
_cell.angle_gamma   90.00
#
_symmetry.space_group_name_H-M   'P 1'
#
loop_
_entity.id
_entity.type
_entity.pdbx_description
1 polymer ?
#
loop_
_entity_poly.entity_id
_entity_poly.type
_entity_poly.pdbx_seq_one_letter_code
_entity_poly.pdbx_strand_id
1 'polypeptide(L)'
;MSAGGVTGMSAQEDQGLIRQTREHAGRIHLYRVTIENQLEDLKMLTSILHSMPNTLRTEADLILGASQEVNSLLWFVLRGGNERVLESLVEESEALGALMQWRNRASPLMHTFKVYMHELLGSLVVIERFYDELEQAGYFFHISHLENLHYDLAMANDTLVSLVGTSMSA
;
A
#
# COMPACT_ATOMS: atom_id res chain seq x y z
N MET A 1 35.65 58.52 28.31
CA MET A 1 34.34 58.19 27.68
C MET A 1 34.56 56.93 26.87
N SER A 2 34.12 55.79 27.42
CA SER A 2 34.34 54.48 26.82
C SER A 2 33.23 54.17 25.82
N ALA A 3 33.59 54.06 24.54
CA ALA A 3 32.75 53.46 23.51
C ALA A 3 32.99 51.95 23.56
N GLY A 4 32.17 51.23 24.32
CA GLY A 4 32.24 49.79 24.48
C GLY A 4 31.00 49.09 23.94
N GLY A 5 31.20 48.34 22.85
CA GLY A 5 30.58 47.03 22.63
C GLY A 5 29.09 46.97 22.33
N VAL A 6 28.69 47.15 21.07
CA VAL A 6 27.43 46.58 20.54
C VAL A 6 27.58 46.28 19.04
N THR A 7 28.40 45.30 18.66
CA THR A 7 28.45 44.82 17.26
C THR A 7 28.63 43.31 17.10
N GLY A 8 28.83 42.57 18.20
CA GLY A 8 29.08 41.12 18.15
C GLY A 8 27.85 40.21 18.24
N MET A 9 26.74 40.68 18.82
CA MET A 9 25.57 39.82 19.10
C MET A 9 24.69 39.59 17.86
N SER A 10 24.50 40.58 17.00
CA SER A 10 23.62 40.45 15.82
C SER A 10 24.19 39.51 14.75
N ALA A 11 25.51 39.51 14.54
CA ALA A 11 26.16 38.65 13.54
C ALA A 11 26.16 37.17 13.95
N GLN A 12 26.21 36.89 15.26
CA GLN A 12 26.16 35.53 15.81
C GLN A 12 24.73 34.97 15.81
N GLU A 13 23.74 35.82 16.08
CA GLU A 13 22.31 35.51 15.93
C GLU A 13 21.93 35.26 14.46
N ASP A 14 22.41 36.11 13.53
CA ASP A 14 22.21 35.93 12.08
C ASP A 14 22.84 34.62 11.56
N GLN A 15 24.05 34.28 11.99
CA GLN A 15 24.68 33.00 11.63
C GLN A 15 23.95 31.79 12.21
N GLY A 16 23.42 31.91 13.44
CA GLY A 16 22.59 30.90 14.06
C GLY A 16 21.30 30.65 13.26
N LEU A 17 20.64 31.73 12.84
CA LEU A 17 19.44 31.69 12.01
C LEU A 17 19.74 31.03 10.65
N ILE A 18 20.80 31.47 9.96
CA ILE A 18 21.22 30.91 8.66
C ILE A 18 21.47 29.41 8.75
N ARG A 19 22.16 28.96 9.82
CA ARG A 19 22.41 27.52 10.04
C ARG A 19 21.10 26.75 10.24
N GLN A 20 20.21 27.27 11.08
CA GLN A 20 18.92 26.64 11.38
C GLN A 20 18.03 26.57 10.12
N THR A 21 17.98 27.65 9.33
CA THR A 21 17.27 27.68 8.05
C THR A 21 17.84 26.66 7.07
N ARG A 22 19.17 26.50 7.00
CA ARG A 22 19.83 25.53 6.12
C ARG A 22 19.55 24.07 6.53
N GLU A 23 19.57 23.79 7.83
CA GLU A 23 19.19 22.48 8.38
C GLU A 23 17.71 22.18 8.14
N HIS A 24 16.84 23.19 8.20
CA HIS A 24 15.41 23.03 7.93
C HIS A 24 15.14 22.79 6.44
N ALA A 25 15.77 23.55 5.55
CA ALA A 25 15.72 23.34 4.11
C ALA A 25 16.22 21.95 3.71
N GLY A 26 17.32 21.48 4.33
CA GLY A 26 17.83 20.12 4.10
C GLY A 26 16.86 19.02 4.52
N ARG A 27 16.16 19.18 5.65
CA ARG A 27 15.11 18.24 6.08
C ARG A 27 13.90 18.24 5.15
N ILE A 28 13.46 19.42 4.71
CA ILE A 28 12.33 19.54 3.77
C ILE A 28 12.68 18.88 2.44
N HIS A 29 13.89 19.09 1.92
CA HIS A 29 14.37 18.41 0.73
C HIS A 29 14.39 16.88 0.89
N LEU A 30 14.86 16.38 2.03
CA LEU A 30 14.84 14.95 2.34
C LEU A 30 13.40 14.38 2.36
N TYR A 31 12.47 15.08 3.00
CA TYR A 31 11.06 14.67 3.04
C TYR A 31 10.44 14.67 1.65
N ARG A 32 10.72 15.69 0.83
CA ARG A 32 10.26 15.77 -0.55
C ARG A 32 10.71 14.57 -1.37
N VAL A 33 12.01 14.28 -1.40
CA VAL A 33 12.56 13.12 -2.12
C VAL A 33 11.94 11.80 -1.62
N THR A 34 11.70 11.69 -0.31
CA THR A 34 11.05 10.51 0.26
C THR A 34 9.60 10.35 -0.23
N ILE A 35 8.84 11.45 -0.23
CA ILE A 35 7.44 11.48 -0.69
C ILE A 35 7.36 11.17 -2.18
N GLU A 36 8.23 11.76 -3.01
CA GLU A 36 8.30 11.50 -4.46
C GLU A 36 8.52 10.00 -4.76
N ASN A 37 9.50 9.39 -4.08
CA ASN A 37 9.75 7.95 -4.22
C ASN A 37 8.56 7.10 -3.76
N GLN A 38 7.99 7.41 -2.58
CA GLN A 38 6.82 6.70 -2.07
C GLN A 38 5.61 6.82 -2.99
N LEU A 39 5.43 7.97 -3.63
CA LEU A 39 4.33 8.25 -4.55
C LEU A 39 4.50 7.46 -5.86
N GLU A 40 5.72 7.29 -6.36
CA GLU A 40 6.00 6.44 -7.51
C GLU A 40 5.74 4.95 -7.21
N ASP A 41 6.19 4.46 -6.06
CA ASP A 41 5.91 3.10 -5.59
C ASP A 41 4.40 2.86 -5.43
N LEU A 42 3.67 3.82 -4.83
CA LEU A 42 2.23 3.70 -4.64
C LEU A 42 1.46 3.72 -5.97
N LYS A 43 1.89 4.53 -6.94
CA LYS A 43 1.32 4.54 -8.30
C LYS A 43 1.49 3.18 -8.96
N MET A 44 2.68 2.57 -8.83
CA MET A 44 2.96 1.24 -9.36
C MET A 44 2.04 0.19 -8.71
N LEU A 45 1.96 0.16 -7.38
CA LEU A 45 1.11 -0.77 -6.63
C LEU A 45 -0.38 -0.58 -6.98
N THR A 46 -0.83 0.66 -7.08
CA THR A 46 -2.22 0.97 -7.48
C THR A 46 -2.52 0.47 -8.89
N SER A 47 -1.57 0.57 -9.83
CA SER A 47 -1.70 0.04 -11.18
C SER A 47 -1.84 -1.49 -11.19
N ILE A 48 -1.02 -2.20 -10.41
CA ILE A 48 -1.11 -3.66 -10.23
C ILE A 48 -2.48 -4.05 -9.63
N LEU A 49 -2.92 -3.35 -8.59
CA LEU A 49 -4.23 -3.58 -7.97
C LEU A 49 -5.39 -3.24 -8.92
N HIS A 50 -5.18 -2.41 -9.93
CA HIS A 50 -6.19 -2.10 -10.92
C HIS A 50 -6.41 -3.24 -11.91
N SER A 51 -5.38 -4.03 -12.22
CA SER A 51 -5.47 -5.17 -13.15
C SER A 51 -5.92 -6.48 -12.46
N MET A 52 -5.65 -6.63 -11.16
CA MET A 52 -6.00 -7.81 -10.37
C MET A 52 -7.48 -8.26 -10.44
N PRO A 53 -8.51 -7.38 -10.48
CA PRO A 53 -9.90 -7.82 -10.59
C PRO A 53 -10.19 -8.67 -11.83
N ASN A 54 -9.54 -8.36 -12.96
CA ASN A 54 -9.69 -9.15 -14.19
C ASN A 54 -9.02 -10.52 -14.04
N THR A 55 -7.82 -10.58 -13.44
CA THR A 55 -7.13 -11.83 -13.13
C THR A 55 -7.96 -12.71 -12.21
N LEU A 56 -8.47 -12.16 -11.10
CA LEU A 56 -9.32 -12.87 -10.13
C LEU A 56 -10.67 -13.33 -10.71
N ARG A 57 -11.13 -12.69 -11.79
CA ARG A 57 -12.31 -13.13 -12.54
C ARG A 57 -11.96 -14.31 -13.45
N THR A 58 -10.90 -14.20 -14.23
CA THR A 58 -10.42 -15.30 -15.09
C THR A 58 -10.13 -16.56 -14.29
N GLU A 59 -9.48 -16.43 -13.13
CA GLU A 59 -9.24 -17.57 -12.22
C GLU A 59 -10.54 -18.20 -11.73
N ALA A 60 -11.55 -17.39 -11.39
CA ALA A 60 -12.85 -17.92 -10.97
C ALA A 60 -13.53 -18.70 -12.09
N ASP A 61 -13.48 -18.20 -13.33
CA ASP A 61 -14.05 -18.86 -14.50
C ASP A 61 -13.33 -20.19 -14.78
N LEU A 62 -11.99 -20.24 -14.63
CA LEU A 62 -11.19 -21.47 -14.78
C LEU A 62 -11.53 -22.51 -13.70
N ILE A 63 -11.62 -22.10 -12.43
CA ILE A 63 -11.97 -23.02 -11.32
C ILE A 63 -13.39 -23.56 -11.52
N LEU A 64 -14.34 -22.73 -11.95
CA LEU A 64 -15.70 -23.14 -12.27
C LEU A 64 -15.72 -24.15 -13.43
N GLY A 65 -14.97 -23.90 -14.50
CA GLY A 65 -14.82 -24.84 -15.62
C GLY A 65 -14.28 -26.20 -15.17
N ALA A 66 -13.16 -26.20 -14.45
CA ALA A 66 -12.57 -27.43 -13.91
C ALA A 66 -13.55 -28.18 -12.98
N SER A 67 -14.29 -27.45 -12.14
CA SER A 67 -15.29 -28.05 -11.25
C SER A 67 -16.43 -28.72 -12.01
N GLN A 68 -16.84 -28.18 -13.15
CA GLN A 68 -17.86 -28.79 -14.02
C GLN A 68 -17.33 -30.05 -14.69
N GLU A 69 -16.07 -30.06 -15.14
CA GLU A 69 -15.41 -31.22 -15.73
C GLU A 69 -15.26 -32.36 -14.72
N VAL A 70 -14.73 -32.07 -13.52
CA VAL A 70 -14.59 -33.05 -12.44
C VAL A 70 -15.94 -33.64 -12.03
N ASN A 71 -16.98 -32.81 -11.89
CA ASN A 71 -18.33 -33.29 -11.60
C ASN A 71 -18.90 -34.21 -12.70
N SER A 72 -18.60 -33.91 -13.96
CA SER A 72 -19.02 -34.75 -15.09
C SER A 72 -18.33 -36.11 -15.07
N LEU A 73 -17.03 -36.14 -14.74
CA LEU A 73 -16.24 -37.35 -14.60
C LEU A 73 -16.68 -38.18 -13.38
N LEU A 74 -16.96 -37.54 -12.24
CA LEU A 74 -17.52 -38.19 -11.05
C LEU A 74 -18.79 -38.95 -11.40
N TRP A 75 -19.73 -38.29 -12.08
CA TRP A 75 -20.98 -38.92 -12.55
C TRP A 75 -20.76 -40.13 -13.46
N PHE A 76 -19.75 -40.08 -14.33
CA PHE A 76 -19.39 -41.17 -15.21
C PHE A 76 -18.78 -42.34 -14.45
N VAL A 77 -17.81 -42.08 -13.57
CA VAL A 77 -17.07 -43.10 -12.82
C VAL A 77 -17.95 -43.80 -11.78
N LEU A 78 -18.88 -43.08 -11.15
CA LEU A 78 -19.89 -43.65 -10.26
C LEU A 78 -20.74 -44.75 -10.95
N ARG A 79 -20.94 -44.66 -12.26
CA ARG A 79 -21.65 -45.69 -13.05
C ARG A 79 -20.74 -46.83 -13.50
N GLY A 80 -19.44 -46.59 -13.62
CA GLY A 80 -18.45 -47.53 -14.13
C GLY A 80 -17.72 -48.36 -13.08
N GLY A 81 -17.77 -47.97 -11.80
CA GLY A 81 -17.26 -48.77 -10.68
C GLY A 81 -15.73 -48.79 -10.51
N ASN A 82 -15.03 -47.70 -10.84
CA ASN A 82 -13.59 -47.58 -10.59
C ASN A 82 -13.31 -46.73 -9.35
N GLU A 83 -13.10 -47.41 -8.22
CA GLU A 83 -12.99 -46.82 -6.89
C GLU A 83 -11.77 -45.89 -6.74
N ARG A 84 -10.63 -46.24 -7.33
CA ARG A 84 -9.42 -45.38 -7.29
C ARG A 84 -9.60 -44.08 -8.04
N VAL A 85 -10.25 -44.13 -9.20
CA VAL A 85 -10.53 -42.92 -9.99
C VAL A 85 -11.59 -42.07 -9.28
N LEU A 86 -12.55 -42.71 -8.60
CA LEU A 86 -13.54 -42.01 -7.79
C LEU A 86 -12.88 -41.24 -6.66
N GLU A 87 -11.98 -41.86 -5.89
CA GLU A 87 -11.23 -41.20 -4.81
C GLU A 87 -10.46 -39.98 -5.31
N SER A 88 -9.67 -40.12 -6.38
CA SER A 88 -8.90 -38.99 -6.93
C SER A 88 -9.79 -37.83 -7.41
N LEU A 89 -10.95 -38.13 -8.01
CA LEU A 89 -11.88 -37.09 -8.46
C LEU A 89 -12.59 -36.39 -7.29
N VAL A 90 -12.83 -37.10 -6.18
CA VAL A 90 -13.37 -36.48 -4.96
C VAL A 90 -12.35 -35.53 -4.35
N GLU A 91 -11.09 -35.96 -4.22
CA GLU A 91 -9.99 -35.11 -3.74
C GLU A 91 -9.81 -33.86 -4.60
N GLU A 92 -9.86 -34.00 -5.93
CA GLU A 92 -9.75 -32.88 -6.86
C GLU A 92 -10.94 -31.92 -6.74
N SER A 93 -12.15 -32.45 -6.57
CA SER A 93 -13.35 -31.63 -6.32
C SER A 93 -13.24 -30.84 -5.01
N GLU A 94 -12.71 -31.44 -3.95
CA GLU A 94 -12.48 -30.76 -2.66
C GLU A 94 -11.42 -29.65 -2.80
N ALA A 95 -10.33 -29.93 -3.51
CA ALA A 95 -9.27 -28.96 -3.77
C ALA A 95 -9.78 -27.74 -4.56
N LEU A 96 -10.59 -27.97 -5.60
CA LEU A 96 -11.22 -26.89 -6.39
C LEU A 96 -12.20 -26.07 -5.52
N GLY A 97 -12.95 -26.74 -4.64
CA GLY A 97 -13.80 -26.07 -3.66
C GLY A 97 -13.02 -25.18 -2.69
N ALA A 98 -11.89 -25.66 -2.18
CA ALA A 98 -11.00 -24.89 -1.31
C ALA A 98 -10.40 -23.68 -2.03
N LEU A 99 -9.96 -23.83 -3.29
CA LEU A 99 -9.46 -22.74 -4.12
C LEU A 99 -10.52 -21.66 -4.35
N MET A 100 -11.76 -22.05 -4.66
CA MET A 100 -12.88 -21.11 -4.82
C MET A 100 -13.18 -20.35 -3.52
N GLN A 101 -13.17 -21.03 -2.37
CA GLN A 101 -13.35 -20.39 -1.06
C GLN A 101 -12.23 -19.40 -0.75
N TRP A 102 -10.97 -19.78 -0.95
CA TRP A 102 -9.81 -18.91 -0.74
C TRP A 102 -9.93 -17.64 -1.59
N ARG A 103 -10.25 -17.78 -2.87
CA ARG A 103 -10.47 -16.65 -3.79
C ARG A 103 -11.60 -15.73 -3.31
N ASN A 104 -12.71 -16.30 -2.86
CA ASN A 104 -13.85 -15.53 -2.36
C ASN A 104 -13.54 -14.76 -1.08
N ARG A 105 -12.60 -15.25 -0.25
CA ARG A 105 -12.07 -14.52 0.91
C ARG A 105 -11.07 -13.44 0.50
N ALA A 106 -10.22 -13.71 -0.49
CA ALA A 106 -9.20 -12.77 -0.95
C ALA A 106 -9.79 -11.56 -1.71
N SER A 107 -10.86 -11.75 -2.48
CA SER A 107 -11.46 -10.70 -3.31
C SER A 107 -11.91 -9.44 -2.53
N PRO A 108 -12.64 -9.52 -1.41
CA PRO A 108 -13.00 -8.33 -0.63
C PRO A 108 -11.79 -7.67 0.03
N LEU A 109 -10.80 -8.45 0.48
CA LEU A 109 -9.56 -7.90 1.05
C LEU A 109 -8.78 -7.09 0.00
N MET A 110 -8.67 -7.62 -1.22
CA MET A 110 -8.04 -6.92 -2.34
C MET A 110 -8.76 -5.61 -2.67
N HIS A 111 -10.09 -5.60 -2.59
CA HIS A 111 -10.89 -4.40 -2.80
C HIS A 111 -10.62 -3.34 -1.72
N THR A 112 -10.66 -3.73 -0.45
CA THR A 112 -10.35 -2.85 0.69
C THR A 112 -8.95 -2.27 0.58
N PHE A 113 -7.96 -3.11 0.26
CA PHE A 113 -6.58 -2.66 0.08
C PHE A 113 -6.43 -1.65 -1.07
N LYS A 114 -7.13 -1.87 -2.18
CA LYS A 114 -7.17 -0.91 -3.30
C LYS A 114 -7.74 0.45 -2.90
N VAL A 115 -8.80 0.47 -2.08
CA VAL A 115 -9.40 1.72 -1.58
C VAL A 115 -8.39 2.48 -0.72
N TYR A 116 -7.76 1.82 0.26
CA TYR A 116 -6.76 2.44 1.12
C TYR A 116 -5.55 2.98 0.34
N MET A 117 -5.03 2.23 -0.63
CA MET A 117 -3.92 2.71 -1.45
C MET A 117 -4.30 3.94 -2.27
N HIS A 118 -5.56 4.02 -2.74
CA HIS A 118 -6.03 5.21 -3.45
C HIS A 118 -6.14 6.43 -2.54
N GLU A 119 -6.63 6.25 -1.31
CA GLU A 119 -6.69 7.33 -0.31
C GLU A 119 -5.30 7.83 0.07
N LEU A 120 -4.36 6.93 0.34
CA LEU A 120 -2.97 7.25 0.66
C LEU A 120 -2.27 7.99 -0.49
N LEU A 121 -2.51 7.57 -1.74
CA LEU A 121 -2.01 8.28 -2.91
C LEU A 121 -2.56 9.71 -2.96
N GLY A 122 -3.85 9.88 -2.67
CA GLY A 122 -4.49 11.20 -2.57
C GLY A 122 -3.82 12.09 -1.54
N SER A 123 -3.58 11.58 -0.32
CA SER A 123 -2.89 12.30 0.74
C SER A 123 -1.47 12.72 0.33
N LEU A 124 -0.70 11.80 -0.27
CA LEU A 124 0.67 12.08 -0.71
C LEU A 124 0.74 13.16 -1.81
N VAL A 125 -0.16 13.13 -2.79
CA VAL A 125 -0.25 14.16 -3.84
C VAL A 125 -0.52 15.55 -3.25
N VAL A 126 -1.41 15.64 -2.24
CA VAL A 126 -1.71 16.91 -1.57
C VAL A 126 -0.47 17.44 -0.84
N ILE A 127 0.27 16.56 -0.16
CA ILE A 127 1.49 16.93 0.58
C ILE A 127 2.61 17.36 -0.38
N GLU A 128 2.83 16.61 -1.47
CA GLU A 128 3.81 16.96 -2.52
C GLU A 128 3.52 18.37 -3.06
N ARG A 129 2.27 18.64 -3.45
CA ARG A 129 1.84 19.94 -3.94
C ARG A 129 2.04 21.06 -2.91
N PHE A 130 1.76 20.79 -1.63
CA PHE A 130 1.99 21.75 -0.56
C PHE A 130 3.48 22.11 -0.43
N TYR A 131 4.38 21.13 -0.56
CA TYR A 131 5.82 21.39 -0.56
C TYR A 131 6.29 22.17 -1.79
N ASP A 132 5.75 21.88 -2.98
CA ASP A 132 6.03 22.66 -4.18
C ASP A 132 5.60 24.13 -4.02
N GLU A 133 4.42 24.38 -3.43
CA GLU A 133 3.91 25.74 -3.15
C GLU A 133 4.80 26.48 -2.13
N LEU A 134 5.26 25.79 -1.08
CA LEU A 134 6.18 26.36 -0.08
C LEU A 134 7.55 26.72 -0.65
N GLU A 135 8.11 25.86 -1.51
CA GLU A 135 9.38 26.11 -2.19
C GLU A 135 9.28 27.32 -3.13
N GLN A 136 8.21 27.41 -3.93
CA GLN A 136 7.96 28.55 -4.82
C GLN A 136 7.76 29.87 -4.05
N ALA A 137 7.14 29.80 -2.87
CA ALA A 137 6.88 30.98 -2.04
C ALA A 137 8.07 31.37 -1.13
N GLY A 138 9.15 30.55 -1.07
CA GLY A 138 10.31 30.79 -0.23
C GLY A 138 10.07 30.61 1.28
N TYR A 139 8.94 29.99 1.66
CA TYR A 139 8.59 29.72 3.05
C TYR A 139 8.96 28.28 3.42
N PHE A 140 9.94 28.11 4.30
CA PHE A 140 10.32 26.81 4.84
C PHE A 140 9.84 26.69 6.29
N PHE A 141 8.56 26.43 6.54
CA PHE A 141 8.09 26.03 7.87
C PHE A 141 6.69 25.38 7.80
N HIS A 142 6.57 24.11 8.21
CA HIS A 142 5.52 23.58 9.12
C HIS A 142 5.58 22.03 9.25
N ILE A 143 5.60 21.55 10.49
CA ILE A 143 5.81 20.14 10.91
C ILE A 143 4.49 19.33 10.99
N SER A 144 3.33 20.00 11.07
CA SER A 144 2.04 19.38 11.39
C SER A 144 1.47 18.46 10.30
N HIS A 145 1.77 18.70 9.02
CA HIS A 145 1.29 17.82 7.93
C HIS A 145 2.11 16.51 7.84
N LEU A 146 3.36 16.51 8.29
CA LEU A 146 4.18 15.31 8.43
C LEU A 146 3.67 14.38 9.54
N GLU A 147 3.10 14.93 10.61
CA GLU A 147 2.47 14.14 11.67
C GLU A 147 1.25 13.38 11.16
N ASN A 148 0.42 14.01 10.30
CA ASN A 148 -0.70 13.34 9.65
C ASN A 148 -0.22 12.24 8.68
N LEU A 149 0.82 12.49 7.89
CA LEU A 149 1.39 11.48 7.01
C LEU A 149 1.97 10.29 7.79
N HIS A 150 2.64 10.56 8.91
CA HIS A 150 3.16 9.52 9.79
C HIS A 150 2.03 8.67 10.38
N TYR A 151 0.91 9.30 10.75
CA TYR A 151 -0.29 8.61 11.24
C TYR A 151 -0.92 7.73 10.15
N ASP A 152 -1.08 8.25 8.93
CA ASP A 152 -1.65 7.52 7.80
C ASP A 152 -0.76 6.33 7.39
N LEU A 153 0.57 6.52 7.38
CA LEU A 153 1.54 5.45 7.12
C LEU A 153 1.53 4.39 8.23
N ALA A 154 1.40 4.79 9.50
CA ALA A 154 1.31 3.86 10.63
C ALA A 154 0.03 3.02 10.55
N MET A 155 -1.12 3.64 10.24
CA MET A 155 -2.38 2.92 10.00
C MET A 155 -2.27 1.93 8.83
N ALA A 156 -1.66 2.34 7.72
CA ALA A 156 -1.47 1.47 6.56
C ALA A 156 -0.60 0.26 6.94
N ASN A 157 0.46 0.46 7.71
CA ASN A 157 1.34 -0.60 8.19
C ASN A 157 0.62 -1.56 9.17
N ASP A 158 -0.12 -1.03 10.15
CA ASP A 158 -0.86 -1.86 11.10
C ASP A 158 -1.96 -2.69 10.43
N THR A 159 -2.62 -2.11 9.42
CA THR A 159 -3.61 -2.81 8.60
C THR A 159 -2.97 -3.94 7.80
N LEU A 160 -1.79 -3.70 7.20
CA LEU A 160 -0.99 -4.72 6.51
C LEU A 160 -0.55 -5.84 7.45
N VAL A 161 -0.05 -5.51 8.63
CA VAL A 161 0.39 -6.49 9.65
C VAL A 161 -0.81 -7.32 10.14
N SER A 162 -1.96 -6.70 10.36
CA SER A 162 -3.20 -7.39 10.74
C SER A 162 -3.70 -8.33 9.63
N LEU A 163 -3.66 -7.89 8.39
CA LEU A 163 -4.01 -8.69 7.21
C LEU A 163 -3.10 -9.92 7.07
N VAL A 164 -1.79 -9.75 7.23
CA VAL A 164 -0.83 -10.86 7.20
C VAL A 164 -1.07 -11.80 8.38
N GLY A 165 -1.25 -11.27 9.59
CA GLY A 165 -1.51 -12.07 10.79
C GLY A 165 -2.77 -12.93 10.71
N THR A 166 -3.85 -12.40 10.14
CA THR A 166 -5.13 -13.12 9.95
C THR A 166 -5.09 -14.11 8.80
N SER A 167 -4.27 -13.87 7.77
CA SER A 167 -4.06 -14.82 6.66
C SER A 167 -3.19 -16.03 7.03
N MET A 168 -2.36 -15.94 8.07
CA MET A 168 -1.48 -17.04 8.52
C MET A 168 -2.03 -17.86 9.68
N SER A 169 -3.15 -17.46 10.29
CA SER A 169 -3.72 -18.10 11.48
C SER A 169 -5.05 -18.84 11.25
N ALA A 170 -5.48 -18.97 9.99
CA ALA A 170 -6.69 -19.68 9.57
C ALA A 170 -6.37 -20.71 8.47
#